data_AF-A0A7Y2Y5M5-F1
#
_entry.id   AF-A0A7Y2Y5M5-F1
#
_cell.length_a   1.000
_cell.length_b   1.000
_cell.length_c   1.000
_cell.angle_alpha   90.00
_cell.angle_beta   90.00
_cell.angle_gamma   90.00
#
_symmetry.space_group_name_H-M   'P 1'
#
loop_
_entity.id
_entity.type
_entity.pdbx_description
1 polymer ?
#
loop_
_entity_poly.entity_id
_entity_poly.type
_entity_poly.pdbx_seq_one_letter_code
_entity_poly.pdbx_strand_id
1 'polypeptide(L)'
;MTPLKLIQAILYPLTSAAVLVPLIVFWLLTAFAAWGGLLGLFLMAFVLLAVVRFLMMVLEARARGAAPETPGIEFFSVFGDGWNLFPAALVLLFGWIIVAANDAFGIAWSTAVSVLVSIVFPASLAVLAVTRSPLQSINPVAILRLLERCGGTLWIAIVFAELAGWLAYLGNALPSMLASFIQMYLWFAYASLLGSLIEPYNLFEEIGIPEPLEKTADEIAGDVEKRRVGVLGHAYGFISRDNREGGFRHILAEIARDPDPAGAWAWYFGRMLQWENNVPALFFGQHYVHDALRHGEEATALKVAMRCRLEDPGFRPLAEDRAMLLAAAQRSSNSELAEVLRMG
;
A
#
# COMPACT_ATOMS: atom_id res chain seq x y z
N MET A 1 2.03 -7.47 -30.67
CA MET A 1 0.77 -7.03 -30.03
C MET A 1 -0.30 -6.87 -31.11
N THR A 2 -1.49 -7.44 -30.94
CA THR A 2 -2.59 -7.31 -31.91
C THR A 2 -3.28 -5.94 -31.81
N PRO A 3 -3.91 -5.39 -32.87
CA PRO A 3 -4.62 -4.11 -32.83
C PRO A 3 -5.70 -4.03 -31.74
N LEU A 4 -6.43 -5.13 -31.49
CA LEU A 4 -7.44 -5.18 -30.44
C LEU A 4 -6.85 -4.99 -29.04
N LYS A 5 -5.79 -5.73 -28.70
CA LYS A 5 -5.03 -5.57 -27.44
C LYS A 5 -4.47 -4.16 -27.29
N LEU A 6 -4.06 -3.51 -28.39
CA LEU A 6 -3.59 -2.12 -28.37
C LEU A 6 -4.70 -1.14 -27.96
N ILE A 7 -5.87 -1.24 -28.60
CA ILE A 7 -7.02 -0.41 -28.25
C ILE A 7 -7.45 -0.67 -26.80
N GLN A 8 -7.49 -1.93 -26.37
CA GLN A 8 -7.81 -2.31 -25.00
C GLN A 8 -6.81 -1.72 -23.99
N ALA A 9 -5.51 -1.73 -24.29
CA ALA A 9 -4.50 -1.17 -23.40
C ALA A 9 -4.63 0.36 -23.25
N ILE A 10 -4.94 1.06 -24.34
CA ILE A 10 -5.16 2.51 -24.36
C ILE A 10 -6.46 2.87 -23.63
N LEU A 11 -7.55 2.15 -23.87
CA LEU A 11 -8.85 2.39 -23.24
C LEU A 11 -8.97 1.86 -21.80
N TYR A 12 -7.99 1.07 -21.35
CA TYR A 12 -7.99 0.46 -20.02
C TYR A 12 -8.33 1.42 -18.87
N PRO A 13 -7.81 2.68 -18.83
CA PRO A 13 -8.15 3.64 -17.78
C PRO A 13 -9.64 4.02 -17.72
N LEU A 14 -10.38 3.85 -18.82
CA LEU A 14 -11.81 4.12 -18.90
C LEU A 14 -12.67 2.88 -18.66
N THR A 15 -12.12 1.69 -18.86
CA THR A 15 -12.87 0.43 -18.73
C THR A 15 -12.69 -0.25 -17.37
N SER A 16 -11.59 0.01 -16.67
CA SER A 16 -11.31 -0.57 -15.35
C SER A 16 -11.68 0.39 -14.22
N ALA A 17 -12.61 0.01 -13.35
CA ALA A 17 -13.01 0.83 -12.20
C ALA A 17 -11.83 1.15 -11.27
N ALA A 18 -10.88 0.21 -11.13
CA ALA A 18 -9.67 0.38 -10.32
C ALA A 18 -8.76 1.52 -10.82
N VAL A 19 -8.90 1.93 -12.09
CA VAL A 19 -8.10 3.00 -12.70
C VAL A 19 -8.95 4.24 -12.97
N LEU A 20 -10.20 4.06 -13.40
CA LEU A 20 -11.13 5.16 -13.69
C LEU A 20 -11.44 6.00 -12.45
N VAL A 21 -11.69 5.35 -11.30
CA VAL A 21 -11.97 6.08 -10.06
C VAL A 21 -10.78 6.93 -9.64
N PRO A 22 -9.54 6.40 -9.53
CA PRO A 22 -8.36 7.23 -9.30
C PRO A 22 -8.14 8.32 -10.34
N LEU A 23 -8.35 8.03 -11.63
CA LEU A 23 -8.23 9.01 -12.71
C LEU A 23 -9.14 10.22 -12.46
N ILE A 24 -10.42 9.97 -12.16
CA ILE A 24 -11.40 11.03 -11.87
C ILE A 24 -11.01 11.79 -10.60
N VAL A 25 -10.62 11.08 -9.53
CA VAL A 25 -10.23 11.70 -8.26
C VAL A 25 -9.01 12.60 -8.44
N PHE A 26 -7.94 12.12 -9.08
CA PHE A 26 -6.75 12.93 -9.33
C PHE A 26 -7.02 14.09 -10.29
N TRP A 27 -7.86 13.89 -11.30
CA TRP A 27 -8.30 14.99 -12.16
C TRP A 27 -9.04 16.08 -11.38
N LEU A 28 -9.99 15.71 -10.51
CA LEU A 28 -10.69 16.69 -9.67
C LEU A 28 -9.73 17.38 -8.70
N LEU A 29 -8.82 16.64 -8.06
CA LEU A 29 -7.85 17.21 -7.13
C LEU A 29 -6.86 18.16 -7.83
N THR A 30 -6.37 17.81 -9.02
CA THR A 30 -5.53 18.71 -9.83
C THR A 30 -6.30 19.94 -10.29
N ALA A 31 -7.58 19.79 -10.66
CA ALA A 31 -8.45 20.92 -10.96
C ALA A 31 -8.56 21.82 -9.72
N PHE A 32 -8.99 21.33 -8.56
CA PHE A 32 -9.07 22.12 -7.33
C PHE A 32 -7.74 22.80 -6.95
N ALA A 33 -6.63 22.09 -7.09
CA ALA A 33 -5.31 22.62 -6.84
C ALA A 33 -4.98 23.84 -7.73
N ALA A 34 -5.38 23.81 -9.01
CA ALA A 34 -5.16 24.94 -9.92
C ALA A 34 -5.91 26.21 -9.51
N TRP A 35 -7.07 26.09 -8.84
CA TRP A 35 -7.86 27.23 -8.35
C TRP A 35 -7.49 27.68 -6.92
N GLY A 36 -6.72 26.88 -6.18
CA GLY A 36 -6.46 27.08 -4.75
C GLY A 36 -5.36 28.09 -4.39
N GLY A 37 -4.76 28.80 -5.36
CA GLY A 37 -3.66 29.74 -5.11
C GLY A 37 -2.45 29.09 -4.43
N LEU A 38 -1.90 29.70 -3.38
CA LEU A 38 -0.74 29.18 -2.65
C LEU A 38 -1.02 27.81 -2.00
N LEU A 39 -2.19 27.63 -1.38
CA LEU A 39 -2.60 26.33 -0.83
C LEU A 39 -2.79 25.29 -1.94
N GLY A 40 -3.26 25.75 -3.10
CA GLY A 40 -3.33 24.96 -4.33
C GLY A 40 -1.99 24.40 -4.76
N LEU A 41 -0.88 25.14 -4.62
CA LEU A 41 0.47 24.64 -4.94
C LEU A 41 0.88 23.47 -4.05
N PHE A 42 0.61 23.53 -2.74
CA PHE A 42 0.88 22.41 -1.83
C PHE A 42 0.04 21.18 -2.21
N LEU A 43 -1.24 21.38 -2.48
CA LEU A 43 -2.12 20.29 -2.94
C LEU A 43 -1.61 19.69 -4.26
N MET A 44 -1.20 20.53 -5.22
CA MET A 44 -0.68 20.08 -6.51
C MET A 44 0.57 19.21 -6.32
N ALA A 45 1.48 19.58 -5.41
CA ALA A 45 2.68 18.80 -5.13
C ALA A 45 2.32 17.39 -4.60
N PHE A 46 1.39 17.29 -3.64
CA PHE A 46 0.94 15.98 -3.13
C PHE A 46 0.21 15.16 -4.19
N VAL A 47 -0.63 15.80 -5.01
CA VAL A 47 -1.39 15.11 -6.06
C VAL A 47 -0.46 14.60 -7.15
N LEU A 48 0.51 15.41 -7.60
CA LEU A 48 1.50 15.00 -8.59
C LEU A 48 2.32 13.80 -8.10
N LEU A 49 2.71 13.82 -6.82
CA LEU A 49 3.39 12.70 -6.18
C LEU A 49 2.55 11.42 -6.25
N ALA A 50 1.29 11.50 -5.82
CA ALA A 50 0.37 10.37 -5.81
C ALA A 50 0.07 9.85 -7.23
N VAL A 51 -0.09 10.75 -8.21
CA VAL A 51 -0.29 10.40 -9.63
C VAL A 51 0.91 9.61 -10.15
N VAL A 52 2.14 10.10 -9.95
CA VAL A 52 3.34 9.41 -10.45
C VAL A 52 3.47 8.01 -9.86
N ARG A 53 3.23 7.86 -8.55
CA ARG A 53 3.22 6.54 -7.89
C ARG A 53 2.17 5.62 -8.48
N PHE A 54 0.95 6.14 -8.68
CA PHE A 54 -0.14 5.35 -9.23
C PHE A 54 0.12 4.94 -10.68
N LEU A 55 0.71 5.80 -11.50
CA LEU A 55 1.12 5.45 -12.87
C LEU A 55 2.10 4.27 -12.89
N MET A 56 3.08 4.24 -11.96
CA MET A 56 4.00 3.11 -11.83
C MET A 56 3.29 1.83 -11.39
N MET A 57 2.34 1.91 -10.45
CA MET A 57 1.53 0.76 -10.05
C MET A 57 0.69 0.22 -11.22
N VAL A 58 0.08 1.10 -12.02
CA VAL A 58 -0.66 0.70 -13.23
C VAL A 58 0.28 0.00 -14.21
N LEU A 59 1.45 0.57 -14.48
CA LEU A 59 2.45 -0.03 -15.36
C LEU A 59 2.85 -1.44 -14.85
N GLU A 60 3.21 -1.57 -13.58
CA GLU A 60 3.62 -2.84 -12.96
C GLU A 60 2.50 -3.90 -13.01
N ALA A 61 1.28 -3.53 -12.63
CA ALA A 61 0.13 -4.43 -12.68
C ALA A 61 -0.14 -4.91 -14.11
N ARG A 62 -0.11 -3.98 -15.09
CA ARG A 62 -0.33 -4.32 -16.50
C ARG A 62 0.79 -5.17 -17.07
N ALA A 63 2.03 -4.94 -16.66
CA ALA A 63 3.17 -5.76 -17.04
C ALA A 63 3.13 -7.19 -16.47
N ARG A 64 2.40 -7.41 -15.38
CA ARG A 64 2.15 -8.73 -14.79
C ARG A 64 0.85 -9.38 -15.26
N GLY A 65 0.11 -8.73 -16.16
CA GLY A 65 -1.22 -9.20 -16.57
C GLY A 65 -2.29 -9.11 -15.46
N ALA A 66 -2.02 -8.36 -14.38
CA ALA A 66 -2.90 -8.20 -13.23
C ALA A 66 -3.70 -6.89 -13.29
N ALA A 67 -4.67 -6.75 -12.37
CA ALA A 67 -5.35 -5.49 -12.11
C ALA A 67 -4.59 -4.68 -11.04
N PRO A 68 -4.47 -3.34 -11.19
CA PRO A 68 -3.85 -2.51 -10.18
C PRO A 68 -4.72 -2.45 -8.91
N GLU A 69 -4.06 -2.33 -7.76
CA GLU A 69 -4.75 -2.10 -6.50
C GLU A 69 -5.31 -0.68 -6.44
N THR A 70 -6.38 -0.48 -5.67
CA THR A 70 -6.93 0.87 -5.45
C THR A 70 -6.00 1.69 -4.56
N PRO A 71 -5.71 2.96 -4.88
CA PRO A 71 -4.78 3.76 -4.12
C PRO A 71 -5.32 4.08 -2.71
N GLY A 72 -4.55 3.72 -1.69
CA GLY A 72 -4.79 4.06 -0.29
C GLY A 72 -4.16 5.40 0.15
N ILE A 73 -4.25 5.71 1.44
CA ILE A 73 -3.70 6.97 2.01
C ILE A 73 -2.17 7.01 1.91
N GLU A 74 -1.53 5.84 1.86
CA GLU A 74 -0.09 5.65 1.76
C GLU A 74 0.51 6.28 0.48
N PHE A 75 -0.30 6.47 -0.57
CA PHE A 75 0.16 7.09 -1.83
C PHE A 75 0.52 8.57 -1.66
N PHE A 76 -0.05 9.25 -0.65
CA PHE A 76 0.22 10.66 -0.35
C PHE A 76 1.42 10.86 0.60
N SER A 77 2.02 9.78 1.12
CA SER A 77 3.17 9.90 2.04
C SER A 77 4.42 10.34 1.29
N VAL A 78 5.06 11.45 1.71
CA VAL A 78 6.36 11.85 1.12
C VAL A 78 7.47 10.86 1.50
N PHE A 79 7.35 10.24 2.66
CA PHE A 79 8.26 9.24 3.20
C PHE A 79 7.74 7.83 2.84
N GLY A 80 8.46 7.14 1.95
CA GLY A 80 8.14 5.80 1.44
C GLY A 80 9.21 5.32 0.47
N ASP A 81 8.96 4.23 -0.25
CA ASP A 81 9.90 3.63 -1.20
C ASP A 81 10.34 4.64 -2.28
N GLY A 82 11.60 5.10 -2.20
CA GLY A 82 12.13 6.20 -3.00
C GLY A 82 12.13 5.97 -4.52
N TRP A 83 12.02 4.73 -4.98
CA TRP A 83 11.99 4.40 -6.40
C TRP A 83 10.70 4.85 -7.10
N ASN A 84 9.57 4.85 -6.38
CA ASN A 84 8.27 5.21 -6.93
C ASN A 84 8.15 6.70 -7.32
N LEU A 85 9.05 7.54 -6.81
CA LEU A 85 9.10 8.98 -7.11
C LEU A 85 10.09 9.32 -8.21
N PHE A 86 10.97 8.39 -8.54
CA PHE A 86 11.99 8.59 -9.56
C PHE A 86 11.45 8.88 -10.97
N PRO A 87 10.25 8.41 -11.41
CA PRO A 87 9.70 8.83 -12.69
C PRO A 87 9.48 10.35 -12.76
N ALA A 88 9.14 11.01 -11.64
CA ALA A 88 9.01 12.46 -11.61
C ALA A 88 10.35 13.14 -11.89
N ALA A 89 11.44 12.63 -11.32
CA ALA A 89 12.79 13.12 -11.60
C ALA A 89 13.18 12.92 -13.07
N LEU A 90 12.83 11.78 -13.67
CA LEU A 90 13.05 11.53 -15.11
C LEU A 90 12.26 12.50 -15.99
N VAL A 91 10.97 12.72 -15.69
CA VAL A 91 10.13 13.67 -16.43
C VAL A 91 10.70 15.09 -16.34
N LEU A 92 11.11 15.52 -15.15
CA LEU A 92 11.72 16.85 -14.96
C LEU A 92 13.06 16.97 -15.71
N LEU A 93 13.93 15.95 -15.62
CA LEU A 93 15.22 15.93 -16.29
C LEU A 93 15.05 15.99 -17.81
N PHE A 94 14.23 15.10 -18.37
CA PHE A 94 14.02 15.05 -19.82
C PHE A 94 13.27 16.28 -20.34
N GLY A 95 12.28 16.77 -19.61
CA GLY A 95 11.60 18.01 -19.94
C GLY A 95 12.56 19.20 -19.96
N TRP A 96 13.46 19.30 -18.97
CA TRP A 96 14.50 20.32 -18.94
C TRP A 96 15.47 20.20 -20.13
N ILE A 97 15.91 18.99 -20.49
CA ILE A 97 16.80 18.76 -21.64
C ILE A 97 16.13 19.22 -22.95
N ILE A 98 14.83 18.94 -23.14
CA ILE A 98 14.07 19.36 -24.34
C ILE A 98 13.95 20.89 -24.43
N VAL A 99 13.68 21.55 -23.30
CA VAL A 99 13.60 23.02 -23.21
C VAL A 99 14.98 23.65 -23.45
N ALA A 100 16.02 23.14 -22.79
CA ALA A 100 17.39 23.62 -22.97
C ALA A 100 17.88 23.49 -24.42
N ALA A 101 17.50 22.40 -25.10
CA ALA A 101 17.81 22.22 -26.52
C ALA A 101 17.09 23.24 -27.41
N ASN A 102 15.84 23.58 -27.09
CA ASN A 102 15.11 24.64 -27.77
C ASN A 102 15.79 26.00 -27.59
N ASP A 103 16.20 26.33 -26.38
CA ASP A 103 16.79 27.63 -26.07
C ASP A 103 18.19 27.80 -26.69
N ALA A 104 18.97 26.72 -26.75
CA ALA A 104 20.33 26.74 -27.30
C ALA A 104 20.36 26.65 -28.84
N PHE A 105 19.47 25.87 -29.45
CA PHE A 105 19.59 25.51 -30.87
C PHE A 105 18.28 25.60 -31.66
N GLY A 106 17.17 25.98 -31.03
CA GLY A 106 15.86 26.17 -31.65
C GLY A 106 15.01 24.91 -31.77
N ILE A 107 13.82 25.07 -32.36
CA ILE A 107 12.76 24.07 -32.36
C ILE A 107 13.15 22.76 -33.05
N ALA A 108 13.95 22.81 -34.12
CA ALA A 108 14.38 21.61 -34.84
C ALA A 108 15.18 20.65 -33.95
N TRP A 109 16.07 21.20 -33.12
CA TRP A 109 16.85 20.42 -32.16
C TRP A 109 16.01 19.95 -30.97
N SER A 110 15.10 20.79 -30.49
CA SER A 110 14.12 20.40 -29.47
C SER A 110 13.29 19.19 -29.91
N THR A 111 12.80 19.17 -31.16
CA THR A 111 12.08 18.02 -31.72
C THR A 111 12.97 16.77 -31.83
N ALA A 112 14.20 16.91 -32.32
CA ALA A 112 15.13 15.78 -32.41
C ALA A 112 15.44 15.18 -31.02
N VAL A 113 15.64 16.03 -30.02
CA VAL A 113 15.86 15.64 -28.63
C VAL A 113 14.60 14.99 -28.03
N SER A 114 13.40 15.51 -28.32
CA SER A 114 12.14 14.90 -27.89
C SER A 114 12.00 13.47 -28.40
N VAL A 115 12.30 13.22 -29.68
CA VAL A 115 12.28 11.86 -30.25
C VAL A 115 13.28 10.94 -29.54
N LEU A 116 14.49 11.43 -29.25
CA LEU A 116 15.49 10.66 -28.49
C LEU A 116 15.02 10.34 -27.07
N VAL A 117 14.41 11.32 -26.39
CA VAL A 117 13.79 11.14 -25.07
C VAL A 117 12.67 10.11 -25.15
N SER A 118 11.80 10.18 -26.14
CA SER A 118 10.69 9.23 -26.33
C SER A 118 11.17 7.79 -26.56
N ILE A 119 12.40 7.58 -27.06
CA ILE A 119 13.02 6.25 -27.15
C ILE A 119 13.49 5.77 -25.77
N VAL A 120 14.20 6.64 -25.03
CA VAL A 120 14.85 6.26 -23.77
C VAL A 120 13.84 6.16 -22.62
N PHE A 121 12.89 7.09 -22.55
CA PHE A 121 11.93 7.22 -21.46
C PHE A 121 11.08 5.97 -21.19
N PRO A 122 10.38 5.35 -22.17
CA PRO A 122 9.64 4.11 -21.93
C PRO A 122 10.55 2.99 -21.42
N ALA A 123 11.76 2.89 -21.96
CA ALA A 123 12.71 1.87 -21.53
C ALA A 123 13.19 2.12 -20.09
N SER A 124 13.50 3.36 -19.73
CA SER A 124 13.82 3.75 -18.34
C SER A 124 12.67 3.44 -17.37
N LEU A 125 11.42 3.75 -17.74
CA LEU A 125 10.26 3.42 -16.90
C LEU A 125 10.05 1.90 -16.77
N ALA A 126 10.23 1.14 -17.85
CA ALA A 126 10.12 -0.31 -17.81
C ALA A 126 11.23 -0.93 -16.93
N VAL A 127 12.48 -0.48 -17.08
CA VAL A 127 13.59 -0.91 -16.20
C VAL A 127 13.29 -0.54 -14.75
N LEU A 128 12.80 0.67 -14.50
CA LEU A 128 12.44 1.10 -13.15
C LEU A 128 11.33 0.23 -12.54
N ALA A 129 10.28 -0.07 -13.31
CA ALA A 129 9.18 -0.89 -12.86
C ALA A 129 9.61 -2.32 -12.53
N VAL A 130 10.49 -2.90 -13.37
CA VAL A 130 10.98 -4.27 -13.19
C VAL A 130 12.00 -4.36 -12.05
N THR A 131 12.95 -3.42 -11.98
CA THR A 131 14.08 -3.50 -11.03
C THR A 131 13.84 -2.79 -9.70
N ARG A 132 12.82 -1.92 -9.63
CA ARG A 132 12.57 -0.99 -8.52
C ARG A 132 13.81 -0.16 -8.14
N SER A 133 14.72 0.07 -9.09
CA SER A 133 16.00 0.73 -8.87
C SER A 133 16.15 1.99 -9.73
N PRO A 134 16.18 3.19 -9.12
CA PRO A 134 16.48 4.45 -9.80
C PRO A 134 17.76 4.40 -10.61
N LEU A 135 18.84 3.86 -10.03
CA LEU A 135 20.15 3.80 -10.68
C LEU A 135 20.14 2.90 -11.92
N GLN A 136 19.40 1.78 -11.88
CA GLN A 136 19.27 0.93 -13.07
C GLN A 136 18.43 1.58 -14.17
N SER A 137 17.42 2.38 -13.82
CA SER A 137 16.56 3.04 -14.81
C SER A 137 17.28 4.08 -15.68
N ILE A 138 18.45 4.56 -15.25
CA ILE A 138 19.33 5.45 -16.03
C ILE A 138 20.59 4.75 -16.53
N ASN A 139 20.77 3.46 -16.22
CA ASN A 139 21.92 2.69 -16.65
C ASN A 139 21.80 2.39 -18.16
N PRO A 140 22.69 2.90 -19.02
CA PRO A 140 22.60 2.71 -20.47
C PRO A 140 22.64 1.24 -20.86
N VAL A 141 23.38 0.40 -20.12
CA VAL A 141 23.45 -1.04 -20.39
C VAL A 141 22.12 -1.73 -20.11
N ALA A 142 21.43 -1.36 -19.02
CA ALA A 142 20.13 -1.92 -18.68
C ALA A 142 19.04 -1.50 -19.70
N ILE A 143 19.06 -0.23 -20.09
CA ILE A 143 18.16 0.33 -21.11
C ILE A 143 18.38 -0.37 -22.46
N LEU A 144 19.64 -0.50 -22.91
CA LEU A 144 19.96 -1.16 -24.17
C LEU A 144 19.54 -2.62 -24.18
N ARG A 145 19.80 -3.38 -23.11
CA ARG A 145 19.34 -4.77 -22.99
C ARG A 145 17.81 -4.88 -23.07
N LEU A 146 17.09 -3.96 -22.44
CA LEU A 146 15.63 -3.93 -22.50
C LEU A 146 15.13 -3.55 -23.90
N LEU A 147 15.79 -2.62 -24.60
CA LEU A 147 15.48 -2.27 -25.98
C LEU A 147 15.79 -3.40 -26.97
N GLU A 148 16.90 -4.13 -26.80
CA GLU A 148 17.23 -5.29 -27.63
C GLU A 148 16.15 -6.37 -27.53
N ARG A 149 15.57 -6.53 -26.33
CA ARG A 149 14.58 -7.55 -26.05
C ARG A 149 13.16 -7.15 -26.42
N CYS A 150 12.75 -5.95 -26.04
CA CYS A 150 11.38 -5.46 -26.16
C CYS A 150 11.20 -4.44 -27.31
N GLY A 151 12.27 -4.10 -28.04
CA GLY A 151 12.26 -3.06 -29.08
C GLY A 151 11.23 -3.29 -30.17
N GLY A 152 10.95 -4.56 -30.50
CA GLY A 152 9.92 -4.93 -31.47
C GLY A 152 8.50 -4.50 -31.10
N THR A 153 8.23 -4.20 -29.82
CA THR A 153 6.95 -3.67 -29.35
C THR A 153 7.06 -2.26 -28.76
N LEU A 154 8.21 -1.89 -28.17
CA LEU A 154 8.40 -0.58 -27.53
C LEU A 154 8.29 0.61 -28.47
N TRP A 155 8.51 0.44 -29.78
CA TRP A 155 8.26 1.51 -30.75
C TRP A 155 6.80 2.00 -30.73
N ILE A 156 5.85 1.16 -30.32
CA ILE A 156 4.44 1.55 -30.15
C ILE A 156 4.31 2.60 -29.03
N ALA A 157 5.08 2.46 -27.95
CA ALA A 157 5.10 3.45 -26.87
C ALA A 157 5.68 4.78 -27.35
N ILE A 158 6.73 4.75 -28.20
CA ILE A 158 7.33 5.95 -28.80
C ILE A 158 6.27 6.70 -29.64
N VAL A 159 5.62 5.99 -30.57
CA VAL A 159 4.58 6.59 -31.43
C VAL A 159 3.41 7.13 -30.61
N PHE A 160 3.00 6.39 -29.58
CA PHE A 160 1.93 6.84 -28.69
C PHE A 160 2.34 8.07 -27.88
N ALA A 161 3.57 8.16 -27.38
CA ALA A 161 4.06 9.32 -26.64
C ALA A 161 4.06 10.59 -27.50
N GLU A 162 4.52 10.51 -28.74
CA GLU A 162 4.50 11.63 -29.70
C GLU A 162 3.05 12.03 -30.04
N LEU A 163 2.18 11.05 -30.31
CA LEU A 163 0.76 11.30 -30.57
C LEU A 163 0.08 11.93 -29.35
N ALA A 164 0.37 11.45 -28.14
CA ALA A 164 -0.16 11.99 -26.90
C ALA A 164 0.33 13.43 -26.66
N GLY A 165 1.61 13.72 -26.92
CA GLY A 165 2.16 15.07 -26.86
C GLY A 165 1.47 16.02 -27.84
N TRP A 166 1.25 15.56 -29.08
CA TRP A 166 0.50 16.33 -30.08
C TRP A 166 -0.96 16.55 -29.70
N LEU A 167 -1.66 15.52 -29.20
CA LEU A 167 -3.03 15.63 -28.71
C LEU A 167 -3.14 16.56 -27.50
N ALA A 168 -2.17 16.51 -26.58
CA ALA A 168 -2.10 17.42 -25.44
C ALA A 168 -1.91 18.87 -25.90
N TYR A 169 -1.06 19.09 -26.92
CA TYR A 169 -0.89 20.40 -27.54
C TYR A 169 -2.19 20.92 -28.18
N LEU A 170 -2.90 20.09 -28.97
CA LEU A 170 -4.20 20.46 -29.53
C LEU A 170 -5.25 20.71 -28.44
N GLY A 171 -5.17 19.98 -27.33
CA GLY A 171 -6.03 20.14 -26.17
C GLY A 171 -5.96 21.52 -25.52
N ASN A 172 -4.90 22.30 -25.77
CA ASN A 172 -4.79 23.68 -25.26
C ASN A 172 -5.88 24.62 -25.81
N ALA A 173 -6.56 24.25 -26.91
CA ALA A 173 -7.71 24.99 -27.43
C ALA A 173 -9.02 24.69 -26.66
N LEU A 174 -9.05 23.65 -25.82
CA LEU A 174 -10.22 23.25 -25.05
C LEU A 174 -10.30 24.01 -23.72
N PRO A 175 -11.48 24.04 -23.06
CA PRO A 175 -11.59 24.52 -21.68
C PRO A 175 -10.58 23.82 -20.78
N SER A 176 -9.93 24.57 -19.88
CA SER A 176 -8.82 24.08 -19.04
C SER A 176 -9.13 22.78 -18.30
N MET A 177 -10.36 22.63 -17.82
CA MET A 177 -10.82 21.44 -17.11
C MET A 177 -10.93 20.20 -18.00
N LEU A 178 -11.31 20.37 -19.27
CA LEU A 178 -11.35 19.27 -20.24
C LEU A 178 -9.93 18.94 -20.74
N ALA A 179 -9.12 19.97 -20.98
CA ALA A 179 -7.72 19.79 -21.36
C ALA A 179 -6.94 19.01 -20.30
N SER A 180 -7.10 19.34 -19.01
CA SER A 180 -6.44 18.62 -17.91
C SER A 180 -6.92 17.18 -17.77
N PHE A 181 -8.22 16.91 -18.02
CA PHE A 181 -8.75 15.55 -18.04
C PHE A 181 -8.09 14.71 -19.13
N ILE A 182 -8.04 15.25 -20.35
CA ILE A 182 -7.42 14.57 -21.50
C ILE A 182 -5.94 14.31 -21.23
N GLN A 183 -5.19 15.29 -20.72
CA GLN A 183 -3.79 15.12 -20.38
C GLN A 183 -3.59 14.03 -19.31
N MET A 184 -4.39 14.03 -18.24
CA MET A 184 -4.32 13.01 -17.20
C MET A 184 -4.64 11.61 -17.77
N TYR A 185 -5.68 11.51 -18.59
CA TYR A 185 -6.03 10.26 -19.27
C TYR A 185 -4.89 9.75 -20.15
N LEU A 186 -4.23 10.62 -20.93
CA LEU A 186 -3.11 10.23 -21.78
C LEU A 186 -1.93 9.66 -20.99
N TRP A 187 -1.62 10.22 -19.82
CA TRP A 187 -0.60 9.67 -18.91
C TRP A 187 -0.97 8.26 -18.41
N PHE A 188 -2.22 8.07 -18.00
CA PHE A 188 -2.73 6.77 -17.54
C PHE A 188 -2.76 5.73 -18.66
N ALA A 189 -3.18 6.14 -19.86
CA ALA A 189 -3.18 5.31 -21.05
C ALA A 189 -1.75 4.92 -21.44
N TYR A 190 -0.79 5.83 -21.34
CA TYR A 190 0.62 5.55 -21.60
C TYR A 190 1.19 4.51 -20.62
N ALA A 191 0.94 4.66 -19.31
CA ALA A 191 1.39 3.70 -18.31
C ALA A 191 0.78 2.30 -18.54
N SER A 192 -0.53 2.24 -18.82
CA SER A 192 -1.23 0.99 -19.12
C SER A 192 -0.72 0.32 -20.40
N LEU A 193 -0.50 1.12 -21.45
CA LEU A 193 0.07 0.66 -22.71
C LEU A 193 1.47 0.11 -22.52
N LEU A 194 2.35 0.86 -21.84
CA LEU A 194 3.73 0.45 -21.61
C LEU A 194 3.81 -0.86 -20.84
N GLY A 195 3.02 -1.03 -19.77
CA GLY A 195 2.94 -2.29 -19.05
C GLY A 195 2.47 -3.44 -19.95
N SER A 196 1.42 -3.22 -20.74
CA SER A 196 0.90 -4.25 -21.67
C SER A 196 1.88 -4.59 -22.82
N LEU A 197 2.80 -3.68 -23.17
CA LEU A 197 3.82 -3.91 -24.20
C LEU A 197 4.97 -4.78 -23.71
N ILE A 198 5.26 -4.76 -22.40
CA ILE A 198 6.33 -5.54 -21.78
C ILE A 198 5.83 -6.85 -21.14
N GLU A 199 4.52 -6.98 -20.91
CA GLU A 199 3.87 -8.21 -20.38
C GLU A 199 4.34 -9.49 -21.09
N PRO A 200 4.34 -9.61 -22.44
CA PRO A 200 4.66 -10.87 -23.11
C PRO A 200 6.10 -11.35 -22.93
N TYR A 201 6.99 -10.51 -22.40
CA TYR A 201 8.41 -10.82 -22.25
C TYR A 201 8.76 -11.32 -20.85
N ASN A 202 7.76 -11.42 -19.94
CA ASN A 202 7.91 -11.92 -18.58
C ASN A 202 9.15 -11.36 -17.85
N LEU A 203 9.47 -10.08 -18.07
CA LEU A 203 10.69 -9.45 -17.53
C LEU A 203 10.75 -9.51 -16.00
N PHE A 204 9.58 -9.53 -15.36
CA PHE A 204 9.42 -9.66 -13.91
C PHE A 204 9.76 -11.06 -13.38
N GLU A 205 9.60 -12.11 -14.20
CA GLU A 205 9.95 -13.49 -13.82
C GLU A 205 11.47 -13.73 -14.00
N GLU A 206 12.09 -13.10 -15.00
CA GLU A 206 13.49 -13.34 -15.35
C GLU A 206 14.50 -12.46 -14.63
N ILE A 207 14.11 -11.23 -14.26
CA ILE A 207 14.86 -10.39 -13.32
C ILE A 207 14.30 -10.56 -11.90
N GLY A 208 13.31 -11.44 -11.75
CA GLY A 208 12.72 -11.82 -10.49
C GLY A 208 13.80 -12.31 -9.53
N ILE A 209 14.22 -11.42 -8.64
CA ILE A 209 14.21 -11.78 -7.21
C ILE A 209 12.88 -12.54 -7.04
N PRO A 210 12.90 -13.81 -6.59
CA PRO A 210 11.73 -14.70 -6.61
C PRO A 210 10.47 -13.94 -6.21
N GLU A 211 9.30 -14.33 -6.76
CA GLU A 211 7.98 -13.98 -6.20
C GLU A 211 8.14 -13.74 -4.71
N PRO A 212 7.68 -12.59 -4.15
CA PRO A 212 8.06 -12.16 -2.80
C PRO A 212 8.10 -13.41 -1.96
N LEU A 213 9.33 -13.86 -1.63
CA LEU A 213 9.57 -15.09 -0.88
C LEU A 213 8.42 -15.13 0.10
N GLU A 214 7.61 -16.21 0.12
CA GLU A 214 6.63 -16.47 1.18
C GLU A 214 7.00 -15.59 2.34
N LYS A 215 6.24 -14.48 2.54
CA LYS A 215 6.71 -13.31 3.30
C LYS A 215 7.62 -13.82 4.39
N THR A 216 8.87 -13.36 4.46
CA THR A 216 9.80 -13.95 5.43
C THR A 216 9.11 -13.99 6.79
N ALA A 217 9.39 -15.01 7.62
CA ALA A 217 8.67 -15.14 8.90
C ALA A 217 8.64 -13.81 9.69
N ASP A 218 9.69 -13.00 9.54
CA ASP A 218 9.83 -11.65 10.09
C ASP A 218 8.90 -10.61 9.43
N GLU A 219 8.66 -10.66 8.13
CA GLU A 219 7.71 -9.80 7.41
C GLU A 219 6.25 -10.22 7.68
N ILE A 220 5.95 -11.52 7.77
CA ILE A 220 4.64 -12.00 8.23
C ILE A 220 4.39 -11.51 9.65
N ALA A 221 5.37 -11.69 10.54
CA ALA A 221 5.29 -11.20 11.90
C ALA A 221 5.12 -9.68 11.94
N GLY A 222 5.84 -8.94 11.09
CA GLY A 222 5.72 -7.48 10.97
C GLY A 222 4.34 -7.02 10.51
N ASP A 223 3.73 -7.70 9.54
CA ASP A 223 2.39 -7.39 9.06
C ASP A 223 1.29 -7.76 10.07
N VAL A 224 1.46 -8.89 10.78
CA VAL A 224 0.61 -9.29 11.89
C VAL A 224 0.69 -8.25 13.01
N GLU A 225 1.91 -7.82 13.39
CA GLU A 225 2.13 -6.77 14.39
C GLU A 225 1.46 -5.45 13.96
N LYS A 226 1.70 -5.00 12.72
CA LYS A 226 1.12 -3.76 12.18
C LYS A 226 -0.41 -3.79 12.21
N ARG A 227 -1.00 -4.93 11.84
CA ARG A 227 -2.45 -5.13 11.91
C ARG A 227 -2.95 -5.09 13.35
N ARG A 228 -2.29 -5.81 14.27
CA ARG A 228 -2.64 -5.84 15.69
C ARG A 228 -2.58 -4.45 16.32
N VAL A 229 -1.55 -3.65 16.01
CA VAL A 229 -1.41 -2.24 16.44
C VAL A 229 -2.55 -1.39 15.92
N GLY A 230 -2.92 -1.51 14.64
CA GLY A 230 -4.04 -0.75 14.06
C GLY A 230 -5.37 -1.06 14.75
N VAL A 231 -5.67 -2.34 14.94
CA VAL A 231 -6.89 -2.80 15.63
C VAL A 231 -6.91 -2.33 17.09
N LEU A 232 -5.78 -2.42 17.80
CA LEU A 232 -5.67 -1.96 19.17
C LEU A 232 -5.89 -0.44 19.28
N GLY A 233 -5.34 0.34 18.34
CA GLY A 233 -5.53 1.78 18.27
C GLY A 233 -7.01 2.16 18.08
N HIS A 234 -7.71 1.46 17.17
CA HIS A 234 -9.15 1.64 16.99
C HIS A 234 -9.95 1.27 18.24
N ALA A 235 -9.62 0.12 18.86
CA ALA A 235 -10.29 -0.34 20.05
C ALA A 235 -10.08 0.61 21.25
N TYR A 236 -8.87 1.14 21.42
CA TYR A 236 -8.57 2.19 22.41
C TYR A 236 -9.44 3.43 22.17
N GLY A 237 -9.55 3.86 20.91
CA GLY A 237 -10.42 4.97 20.51
C GLY A 237 -11.91 4.75 20.85
N PHE A 238 -12.41 3.51 20.73
CA PHE A 238 -13.78 3.18 21.13
C PHE A 238 -13.95 3.12 22.66
N ILE A 239 -13.04 2.44 23.36
CA ILE A 239 -13.10 2.22 24.81
C ILE A 239 -12.95 3.54 25.58
N SER A 240 -12.02 4.41 25.16
CA SER A 240 -11.81 5.74 25.77
C SER A 240 -13.01 6.68 25.61
N ARG A 241 -13.87 6.44 24.62
CA ARG A 241 -15.11 7.18 24.36
C ARG A 241 -16.36 6.48 24.89
N ASP A 242 -16.18 5.60 25.86
CA ASP A 242 -17.21 4.81 26.56
C ASP A 242 -17.96 3.78 25.70
N ASN A 243 -17.53 3.55 24.45
CA ASN A 243 -18.02 2.44 23.63
C ASN A 243 -17.18 1.18 23.86
N ARG A 244 -17.26 0.64 25.07
CA ARG A 244 -16.46 -0.54 25.47
C ARG A 244 -16.83 -1.78 24.67
N GLU A 245 -18.12 -2.02 24.48
CA GLU A 245 -18.63 -3.19 23.77
C GLU A 245 -18.13 -3.22 22.32
N GLY A 246 -18.18 -2.08 21.62
CA GLY A 246 -17.67 -1.97 20.25
C GLY A 246 -16.16 -2.21 20.16
N GLY A 247 -15.39 -1.64 21.09
CA GLY A 247 -13.93 -1.84 21.14
C GLY A 247 -13.54 -3.29 21.38
N PHE A 248 -14.16 -3.95 22.37
CA PHE A 248 -13.89 -5.37 22.64
C PHE A 248 -14.34 -6.28 21.51
N ARG A 249 -15.53 -6.05 20.93
CA ARG A 249 -16.01 -6.83 19.79
C ARG A 249 -15.06 -6.73 18.60
N HIS A 250 -14.45 -5.57 18.39
CA HIS A 250 -13.47 -5.36 17.33
C HIS A 250 -12.19 -6.18 17.56
N ILE A 251 -11.64 -6.17 18.78
CA ILE A 251 -10.46 -6.99 19.14
C ILE A 251 -10.77 -8.48 19.01
N LEU A 252 -11.87 -8.95 19.60
CA LEU A 252 -12.24 -10.37 19.61
C LEU A 252 -12.50 -10.90 18.19
N ALA A 253 -13.12 -10.08 17.32
CA ALA A 253 -13.32 -10.45 15.92
C ALA A 253 -12.01 -10.57 15.14
N GLU A 254 -10.99 -9.78 15.49
CA GLU A 254 -9.66 -9.90 14.88
C GLU A 254 -8.91 -11.12 15.40
N ILE A 255 -8.93 -11.38 16.72
CA ILE A 255 -8.28 -12.56 17.31
C ILE A 255 -8.80 -13.86 16.66
N ALA A 256 -10.11 -13.95 16.42
CA ALA A 256 -10.71 -15.11 15.77
C ALA A 256 -10.25 -15.32 14.30
N ARG A 257 -9.68 -14.30 13.67
CA ARG A 257 -9.17 -14.32 12.28
C ARG A 257 -7.64 -14.25 12.22
N ASP A 258 -6.97 -14.10 13.35
CA ASP A 258 -5.52 -13.99 13.45
C ASP A 258 -4.89 -15.35 13.10
N PRO A 259 -3.78 -15.39 12.34
CA PRO A 259 -3.08 -16.64 12.04
C PRO A 259 -2.54 -17.36 13.29
N ASP A 260 -2.33 -16.64 14.39
CA ASP A 260 -1.97 -17.17 15.70
C ASP A 260 -2.90 -16.58 16.79
N PRO A 261 -4.10 -17.16 16.99
CA PRO A 261 -5.06 -16.65 17.97
C PRO A 261 -4.54 -16.64 19.41
N ALA A 262 -3.77 -17.68 19.80
CA ALA A 262 -3.21 -17.78 21.16
C ALA A 262 -2.17 -16.68 21.41
N GLY A 263 -1.26 -16.44 20.46
CA GLY A 263 -0.32 -15.33 20.54
C GLY A 263 -1.01 -13.97 20.45
N ALA A 264 -2.10 -13.83 19.69
CA ALA A 264 -2.87 -12.60 19.60
C ALA A 264 -3.49 -12.21 20.95
N TRP A 265 -4.09 -13.16 21.67
CA TRP A 265 -4.59 -12.94 23.03
C TRP A 265 -3.51 -12.39 23.96
N ALA A 266 -2.35 -13.05 24.00
CA ALA A 266 -1.21 -12.65 24.83
C ALA A 266 -0.72 -11.23 24.46
N TRP A 267 -0.61 -10.96 23.16
CA TRP A 267 -0.15 -9.67 22.63
C TRP A 267 -1.09 -8.54 23.02
N TYR A 268 -2.40 -8.68 22.75
CA TYR A 268 -3.40 -7.66 23.05
C TYR A 268 -3.48 -7.41 24.56
N PHE A 269 -3.55 -8.47 25.38
CA PHE A 269 -3.57 -8.34 26.83
C PHE A 269 -2.34 -7.59 27.36
N GLY A 270 -1.13 -7.95 26.89
CA GLY A 270 0.11 -7.30 27.30
C GLY A 270 0.18 -5.82 26.93
N ARG A 271 -0.32 -5.43 25.75
CA ARG A 271 -0.37 -4.02 25.32
C ARG A 271 -1.44 -3.24 26.05
N MET A 272 -2.60 -3.84 26.34
CA MET A 272 -3.67 -3.20 27.11
C MET A 272 -3.27 -2.93 28.55
N LEU A 273 -2.42 -3.77 29.15
CA LEU A 273 -1.84 -3.51 30.48
C LEU A 273 -0.92 -2.28 30.52
N GLN A 274 -0.46 -1.79 29.37
CA GLN A 274 0.38 -0.59 29.26
C GLN A 274 -0.44 0.69 29.02
N TRP A 275 -1.77 0.58 28.93
CA TRP A 275 -2.63 1.75 28.78
C TRP A 275 -2.63 2.58 30.06
N GLU A 276 -3.01 3.86 29.93
CA GLU A 276 -3.13 4.77 31.10
C GLU A 276 -4.12 4.24 32.16
N ASN A 277 -5.11 3.45 31.71
CA ASN A 277 -6.07 2.78 32.57
C ASN A 277 -6.07 1.28 32.28
N ASN A 278 -5.79 0.49 33.32
CA ASN A 278 -5.63 -0.97 33.23
C ASN A 278 -6.98 -1.71 33.35
N VAL A 279 -8.08 -1.03 33.71
CA VAL A 279 -9.41 -1.64 33.87
C VAL A 279 -9.89 -2.38 32.61
N PRO A 280 -9.76 -1.83 31.39
CA PRO A 280 -10.09 -2.57 30.17
C PRO A 280 -9.25 -3.84 30.00
N ALA A 281 -7.98 -3.82 30.42
CA ALA A 281 -7.12 -4.99 30.36
C ALA A 281 -7.57 -6.09 31.34
N LEU A 282 -8.04 -5.71 32.53
CA LEU A 282 -8.62 -6.66 33.49
C LEU A 282 -9.90 -7.30 32.93
N PHE A 283 -10.78 -6.52 32.33
CA PHE A 283 -11.98 -7.06 31.67
C PHE A 283 -11.61 -7.99 30.51
N PHE A 284 -10.64 -7.60 29.68
CA PHE A 284 -10.10 -8.46 28.62
C PHE A 284 -9.52 -9.77 29.19
N GLY A 285 -8.82 -9.68 30.32
CA GLY A 285 -8.24 -10.82 31.02
C GLY A 285 -9.26 -11.86 31.46
N GLN A 286 -10.50 -11.46 31.81
CA GLN A 286 -11.58 -12.40 32.10
C GLN A 286 -11.92 -13.28 30.89
N HIS A 287 -12.06 -12.66 29.72
CA HIS A 287 -12.34 -13.37 28.46
C HIS A 287 -11.13 -14.20 27.99
N TYR A 288 -9.91 -13.75 28.25
CA TYR A 288 -8.72 -14.52 27.93
C TYR A 288 -8.61 -15.79 28.80
N VAL A 289 -8.88 -15.68 30.11
CA VAL A 289 -8.96 -16.85 31.00
C VAL A 289 -10.03 -17.84 30.54
N HIS A 290 -11.21 -17.35 30.16
CA HIS A 290 -12.30 -18.16 29.62
C HIS A 290 -11.85 -18.97 28.39
N ASP A 291 -11.27 -18.28 27.41
CA ASP A 291 -10.83 -18.89 26.16
C ASP A 291 -9.73 -19.93 26.39
N ALA A 292 -8.73 -19.60 27.21
CA ALA A 292 -7.65 -20.51 27.57
C ALA A 292 -8.17 -21.80 28.24
N LEU A 293 -9.15 -21.69 29.16
CA LEU A 293 -9.75 -22.86 29.81
C LEU A 293 -10.54 -23.74 28.84
N ARG A 294 -11.26 -23.16 27.88
CA ARG A 294 -12.02 -23.91 26.88
C ARG A 294 -11.13 -24.70 25.93
N HIS A 295 -9.92 -24.20 25.68
CA HIS A 295 -8.92 -24.88 24.86
C HIS A 295 -7.98 -25.80 25.69
N GLY A 296 -8.22 -25.94 27.01
CA GLY A 296 -7.42 -26.80 27.89
C GLY A 296 -6.06 -26.24 28.27
N GLU A 297 -5.79 -24.95 28.00
CA GLU A 297 -4.54 -24.26 28.32
C GLU A 297 -4.50 -23.79 29.78
N GLU A 298 -4.57 -24.73 30.72
CA GLU A 298 -4.66 -24.45 32.16
C GLU A 298 -3.52 -23.57 32.67
N ALA A 299 -2.29 -23.79 32.21
CA ALA A 299 -1.14 -22.98 32.61
C ALA A 299 -1.26 -21.52 32.15
N THR A 300 -1.76 -21.28 30.94
CA THR A 300 -2.01 -19.93 30.40
C THR A 300 -3.09 -19.24 31.22
N ALA A 301 -4.22 -19.92 31.44
CA ALA A 301 -5.33 -19.40 32.23
C ALA A 301 -4.90 -18.99 33.65
N LEU A 302 -4.10 -19.83 34.32
CA LEU A 302 -3.56 -19.53 35.65
C LEU A 302 -2.62 -18.32 35.61
N LYS A 303 -1.70 -18.25 34.64
CA LYS A 303 -0.76 -17.12 34.49
C LYS A 303 -1.49 -15.81 34.27
N VAL A 304 -2.49 -15.78 33.38
CA VAL A 304 -3.29 -14.58 33.10
C VAL A 304 -4.07 -14.17 34.34
N ALA A 305 -4.75 -15.11 35.01
CA ALA A 305 -5.49 -14.82 36.23
C ALA A 305 -4.59 -14.27 37.35
N MET A 306 -3.40 -14.84 37.55
CA MET A 306 -2.42 -14.31 38.50
C MET A 306 -1.95 -12.90 38.10
N ARG A 307 -1.67 -12.67 36.81
CA ARG A 307 -1.24 -11.35 36.34
C ARG A 307 -2.32 -10.31 36.58
N CYS A 308 -3.58 -10.61 36.28
CA CYS A 308 -4.70 -9.71 36.58
C CYS A 308 -4.81 -9.43 38.09
N ARG A 309 -4.59 -10.43 38.94
CA ARG A 309 -4.61 -10.25 40.40
C ARG A 309 -3.45 -9.42 40.96
N LEU A 310 -2.30 -9.43 40.29
CA LEU A 310 -1.17 -8.58 40.66
C LEU A 310 -1.48 -7.10 40.36
N GLU A 311 -2.22 -6.83 39.29
CA GLU A 311 -2.66 -5.47 38.92
C GLU A 311 -3.83 -4.99 39.78
N ASP A 312 -4.79 -5.88 40.06
CA ASP A 312 -5.93 -5.62 40.95
C ASP A 312 -6.23 -6.85 41.83
N PRO A 313 -5.96 -6.79 43.15
CA PRO A 313 -6.27 -7.88 44.07
C PRO A 313 -7.74 -8.32 44.06
N GLY A 314 -8.65 -7.43 43.65
CA GLY A 314 -10.09 -7.67 43.52
C GLY A 314 -10.50 -8.36 42.22
N PHE A 315 -9.56 -8.64 41.30
CA PHE A 315 -9.87 -9.34 40.05
C PHE A 315 -10.51 -10.71 40.29
N ARG A 316 -11.57 -10.98 39.52
CA ARG A 316 -12.28 -12.27 39.52
C ARG A 316 -12.45 -12.75 38.07
N PRO A 317 -12.26 -14.05 37.78
CA PRO A 317 -12.63 -14.62 36.49
C PRO A 317 -14.16 -14.61 36.31
N LEU A 318 -14.64 -14.96 35.12
CA LEU A 318 -16.07 -15.17 34.90
C LEU A 318 -16.60 -16.27 35.83
N ALA A 319 -17.85 -16.12 36.27
CA ALA A 319 -18.45 -17.00 37.27
C ALA A 319 -18.46 -18.48 36.81
N GLU A 320 -18.70 -18.72 35.52
CA GLU A 320 -18.71 -20.04 34.90
C GLU A 320 -17.35 -20.74 34.87
N ASP A 321 -16.26 -19.97 34.74
CA ASP A 321 -14.90 -20.50 34.64
C ASP A 321 -14.26 -20.82 35.99
N ARG A 322 -14.84 -20.30 37.06
CA ARG A 322 -14.24 -20.31 38.40
C ARG A 322 -13.96 -21.72 38.91
N ALA A 323 -14.89 -22.66 38.69
CA ALA A 323 -14.72 -24.04 39.12
C ALA A 323 -13.59 -24.74 38.34
N MET A 324 -13.49 -24.49 37.03
CA MET A 324 -12.44 -25.04 36.17
C MET A 324 -11.07 -24.46 36.54
N LEU A 325 -10.98 -23.14 36.73
CA LEU A 325 -9.74 -22.48 37.13
C LEU A 325 -9.27 -22.92 38.53
N LEU A 326 -10.20 -23.14 39.47
CA LEU A 326 -9.89 -23.66 40.80
C LEU A 326 -9.31 -25.08 40.72
N ALA A 327 -9.90 -25.95 39.88
CA ALA A 327 -9.40 -27.31 39.69
C ALA A 327 -7.99 -27.29 39.05
N ALA A 328 -7.75 -26.41 38.07
CA ALA A 328 -6.44 -26.20 37.46
C ALA A 328 -5.40 -25.70 38.47
N ALA A 329 -5.78 -24.75 39.33
CA ALA A 329 -4.90 -24.22 40.38
C ALA A 329 -4.49 -25.30 41.39
N GLN A 330 -5.42 -26.18 41.78
CA GLN A 330 -5.14 -27.30 42.68
C GLN A 330 -4.22 -28.35 42.06
N ARG A 331 -4.45 -28.71 40.79
CA ARG A 331 -3.56 -29.63 40.04
C ARG A 331 -2.14 -29.10 39.93
N SER A 332 -2.00 -27.78 39.76
CA SER A 332 -0.71 -27.11 39.61
C SER A 332 -0.05 -26.72 40.94
N SER A 333 -0.62 -27.16 42.08
CA SER A 333 -0.17 -26.81 43.45
C SER A 333 -0.06 -25.29 43.72
N ASN A 334 -0.87 -24.47 43.04
CA ASN A 334 -0.92 -23.03 43.25
C ASN A 334 -1.93 -22.69 44.36
N SER A 335 -1.50 -22.88 45.61
CA SER A 335 -2.36 -22.77 46.80
C SER A 335 -2.92 -21.37 47.03
N GLU A 336 -2.15 -20.33 46.73
CA GLU A 336 -2.54 -18.93 46.93
C GLU A 336 -3.69 -18.51 46.00
N LEU A 337 -3.61 -18.88 44.71
CA LEU A 337 -4.69 -18.62 43.78
C LEU A 337 -5.93 -19.47 44.11
N ALA A 338 -5.73 -20.73 44.49
CA ALA A 338 -6.82 -21.62 44.86
C ALA A 338 -7.60 -21.13 46.10
N GLU A 339 -6.92 -20.57 47.10
CA GLU A 339 -7.54 -20.02 48.30
C GLU A 339 -8.42 -18.81 47.96
N VAL A 340 -7.92 -17.89 47.14
CA VAL A 340 -8.71 -16.71 46.74
C VAL A 340 -9.88 -17.08 45.84
N LEU A 341 -9.69 -18.03 44.93
CA LEU A 341 -10.78 -18.56 44.12
C LEU A 341 -11.84 -19.32 44.94
N ARG A 342 -11.58 -19.68 46.21
CA ARG A 342 -12.60 -20.22 47.13
C ARG A 342 -13.37 -19.14 47.90
N MET A 343 -12.71 -18.04 48.25
CA MET A 343 -13.30 -16.96 49.07
C MET A 343 -14.16 -15.96 48.28
N GLY A 344 -13.95 -15.86 46.95
CA GLY A 344 -14.73 -14.96 46.08
C GLY A 344 -16.21 -15.34 45.94
#